data_AF-A0A357ZXI9-F1
#
_entry.id   AF-A0A357ZXI9-F1
#
_cell.length_a   1.000
_cell.length_b   1.000
_cell.length_c   1.000
_cell.angle_alpha   90.00
_cell.angle_beta   90.00
_cell.angle_gamma   90.00
#
_symmetry.space_group_name_H-M   'P 1'
#
loop_
_entity.id
_entity.type
_entity.pdbx_description
1 polymer ?
#
loop_
_entity_poly.entity_id
_entity_poly.type
_entity_poly.pdbx_seq_one_letter_code
_entity_poly.pdbx_strand_id
1 'polypeptide(L)'
;MERALITRDFTVLYVADNGSTKTPALYNFATLWGALEGSIILWALILGGYLMAVVLKFRKRLADPLVGWAIFTMLIVCIFFFWMLVGPANPFKSFSPPPGFDGPGPNPLLQNHPLMAFHPPMLYLGYVGFTVPFAFAIAALITGRVGEGWLLATRRWTLIAWGFLTAGILLGSWWSYEVLGWGGYWAWDPVENASLMPWLTGTAYLHSVLVQERRGMLRVW
;
A
#
# COMPACT_ATOMS: atom_id res chain seq x y z
N MET A 1 13.22 11.00 4.66
CA MET A 1 12.00 11.76 5.01
C MET A 1 11.76 11.73 6.51
N GLU A 2 11.61 10.57 7.16
CA GLU A 2 11.36 10.49 8.62
C GLU A 2 12.31 11.31 9.48
N ARG A 3 13.62 11.25 9.20
CA ARG A 3 14.59 12.11 9.89
C ARG A 3 14.22 13.60 9.77
N ALA A 4 13.89 14.07 8.57
CA ALA A 4 13.53 15.47 8.32
C ALA A 4 12.23 15.86 9.05
N LEU A 5 11.22 14.99 9.07
CA LEU A 5 9.99 15.18 9.85
C LEU A 5 10.29 15.25 11.36
N ILE A 6 11.12 14.35 11.89
CA ILE A 6 11.45 14.29 13.32
C ILE A 6 12.30 15.50 13.75
N THR A 7 13.31 15.88 12.95
CA THR A 7 14.21 16.99 13.26
C THR A 7 13.68 18.36 12.84
N ARG A 8 12.46 18.43 12.28
CA ARG A 8 11.80 19.66 11.82
C ARG A 8 12.62 20.40 10.77
N ASP A 9 13.16 19.65 9.82
CA ASP A 9 13.94 20.19 8.72
C ASP A 9 13.01 20.80 7.66
N PHE A 10 12.62 22.06 7.88
CA PHE A 10 11.76 22.82 6.99
C PHE A 10 12.45 23.23 5.68
N THR A 11 13.71 22.83 5.42
CA THR A 11 14.34 23.00 4.10
C THR A 11 13.79 22.00 3.07
N VAL A 12 13.10 20.96 3.54
CA VAL A 12 12.33 20.03 2.70
C VAL A 12 10.91 20.55 2.57
N LEU A 13 10.47 20.86 1.35
CA LEU A 13 9.16 21.44 1.05
C LEU A 13 8.01 20.62 1.67
N TYR A 14 8.09 19.29 1.60
CA TYR A 14 7.09 18.42 2.22
C TYR A 14 6.94 18.66 3.74
N VAL A 15 8.06 18.86 4.45
CA VAL A 15 8.06 19.14 5.90
C VAL A 15 7.59 20.57 6.16
N ALA A 16 7.90 21.52 5.28
CA ALA A 16 7.40 22.89 5.35
C ALA A 16 5.87 22.95 5.20
N ASP A 17 5.30 22.14 4.30
CA ASP A 17 3.87 22.15 4.01
C ASP A 17 3.05 21.31 5.01
N ASN A 18 3.64 20.26 5.61
CA ASN A 18 2.91 19.29 6.41
C ASN A 18 3.43 19.10 7.85
N GLY A 19 4.55 19.73 8.23
CA GLY A 19 5.14 19.62 9.56
C GLY A 19 4.88 20.85 10.41
N SER A 20 4.84 20.71 11.74
CA SER A 20 4.84 21.83 12.69
C SER A 20 5.43 21.40 14.01
N THR A 21 6.30 22.19 14.63
CA THR A 21 6.92 21.93 15.95
C THR A 21 5.90 21.54 17.04
N LYS A 22 4.64 21.97 16.89
CA LYS A 22 3.52 21.70 17.81
C LYS A 22 2.86 20.34 17.60
N THR A 23 3.11 19.67 16.47
CA THR A 23 2.54 18.35 16.15
C THR A 23 3.08 17.30 17.12
N PRO A 24 2.21 16.54 17.82
CA PRO A 24 2.61 15.45 18.69
C PRO A 24 3.41 14.37 17.95
N ALA A 25 4.31 13.69 18.66
CA ALA A 25 5.30 12.79 18.05
C ALA A 25 4.68 11.68 17.17
N LEU A 26 3.59 11.06 17.61
CA LEU A 26 2.90 10.01 16.85
C LEU A 26 2.41 10.52 15.48
N TYR A 27 1.74 11.67 15.47
CA TYR A 27 1.19 12.25 14.25
C TYR A 27 2.27 12.87 13.37
N ASN A 28 3.37 13.34 13.96
CA ASN A 28 4.53 13.81 13.22
C ASN A 28 5.20 12.67 12.44
N PHE A 29 5.29 11.46 13.03
CA PHE A 29 5.72 10.26 12.33
C PHE A 29 4.70 9.86 11.25
N ALA A 30 3.41 9.83 11.60
CA ALA A 30 2.35 9.48 10.66
C ALA A 30 2.15 10.47 9.51
N THR A 31 2.71 11.68 9.63
CA THR A 31 2.70 12.70 8.57
C THR A 31 3.34 12.17 7.28
N LEU A 32 4.24 11.18 7.35
CA LEU A 32 4.82 10.55 6.16
C LEU A 32 3.74 10.02 5.20
N TRP A 33 2.63 9.48 5.69
CA TRP A 33 1.55 8.96 4.83
C TRP A 33 0.27 9.80 4.89
N GLY A 34 0.37 11.05 5.38
CA GLY A 34 -0.74 12.00 5.43
C GLY A 34 -1.00 12.74 4.11
N ALA A 35 -0.03 12.74 3.19
CA ALA A 35 -0.13 13.38 1.88
C ALA A 35 0.55 12.53 0.79
N LEU A 36 0.25 12.83 -0.48
CA LEU A 36 0.62 12.03 -1.64
C LEU A 36 2.13 11.82 -1.78
N GLU A 37 2.92 12.89 -1.67
CA GLU A 37 4.37 12.83 -1.90
C GLU A 37 5.07 12.01 -0.82
N GLY A 38 4.62 12.11 0.43
CA GLY A 38 5.17 11.28 1.50
C GLY A 38 4.75 9.82 1.35
N SER A 39 3.47 9.58 1.03
CA SER A 39 2.92 8.22 0.99
C SER A 39 3.49 7.37 -0.15
N ILE A 40 3.99 7.99 -1.23
CA ILE A 40 4.71 7.28 -2.30
C ILE A 40 5.99 6.60 -1.79
N ILE A 41 6.62 7.14 -0.74
CA ILE A 41 7.80 6.52 -0.09
C ILE A 41 7.38 5.23 0.61
N LEU A 42 6.27 5.28 1.37
CA LEU A 42 5.72 4.11 2.05
C LEU A 42 5.31 3.03 1.04
N TRP A 43 4.67 3.45 -0.07
CA TRP A 43 4.31 2.56 -1.17
C TRP A 43 5.53 1.86 -1.77
N ALA A 44 6.57 2.62 -2.10
CA ALA A 44 7.82 2.09 -2.67
C ALA A 44 8.53 1.14 -1.68
N LEU A 45 8.54 1.47 -0.39
CA LEU A 45 9.12 0.62 0.65
C LEU A 45 8.41 -0.73 0.76
N ILE A 46 7.08 -0.72 0.81
CA ILE A 46 6.27 -1.95 0.90
C ILE A 46 6.41 -2.77 -0.39
N LEU A 47 6.40 -2.12 -1.56
CA LEU A 47 6.55 -2.79 -2.85
C LEU A 47 7.92 -3.47 -2.97
N GLY A 48 9.00 -2.78 -2.57
CA GLY A 48 10.34 -3.35 -2.48
C GLY A 48 10.41 -4.52 -1.50
N GLY A 49 9.70 -4.42 -0.36
CA GLY A 49 9.56 -5.51 0.60
C GLY A 49 8.88 -6.74 0.01
N TYR A 50 7.78 -6.57 -0.73
CA TYR A 50 7.10 -7.67 -1.42
C TYR A 50 7.98 -8.29 -2.52
N LEU A 51 8.66 -7.47 -3.33
CA LEU A 51 9.61 -7.95 -4.34
C LEU A 51 10.71 -8.80 -3.69
N MET A 52 11.33 -8.29 -2.62
CA MET A 52 12.35 -9.02 -1.86
C MET A 52 11.79 -10.33 -1.32
N ALA A 53 10.61 -10.31 -0.70
CA ALA A 53 9.98 -11.49 -0.14
C ALA A 53 9.68 -12.56 -1.21
N VAL A 54 9.22 -12.16 -2.40
CA VAL A 54 8.99 -13.06 -3.55
C VAL A 54 10.31 -13.65 -4.04
N VAL A 55 11.35 -12.82 -4.25
CA VAL A 55 12.67 -13.29 -4.68
C VAL A 55 13.25 -14.30 -3.69
N LEU A 56 13.19 -14.01 -2.39
CA LEU A 56 13.67 -14.92 -1.34
C LEU A 56 12.86 -16.21 -1.30
N LYS A 57 11.53 -16.13 -1.43
CA LYS A 57 10.64 -17.29 -1.41
C LYS A 57 10.89 -18.24 -2.57
N PHE A 58 11.15 -17.70 -3.77
CA PHE A 58 11.34 -18.46 -5.01
C PHE A 58 12.80 -18.56 -5.46
N ARG A 59 13.78 -18.27 -4.59
CA ARG A 59 15.22 -18.28 -4.92
C ARG A 59 15.73 -19.57 -5.57
N LYS A 60 15.12 -20.72 -5.24
CA LYS A 60 15.47 -22.04 -5.82
C LYS A 60 14.81 -22.31 -7.18
N ARG A 61 13.89 -21.44 -7.62
CA ARG A 61 13.09 -21.56 -8.85
C ARG A 61 13.26 -20.34 -9.76
N LEU A 62 14.34 -19.56 -9.61
CA LEU A 62 14.56 -18.37 -10.44
C LEU A 62 14.74 -18.70 -11.93
N ALA A 63 15.15 -19.93 -12.26
CA ALA A 63 15.23 -20.42 -13.63
C ALA A 63 13.86 -20.83 -14.23
N ASP A 64 12.80 -20.89 -13.42
CA ASP A 64 11.44 -21.17 -13.92
C ASP A 64 10.90 -19.92 -14.65
N PRO A 65 10.55 -20.00 -15.95
CA PRO A 65 10.06 -18.86 -16.71
C PRO A 65 8.88 -18.15 -16.05
N LEU A 66 7.99 -18.89 -15.38
CA LEU A 66 6.83 -18.30 -14.69
C LEU A 66 7.27 -17.40 -13.53
N VAL A 67 8.26 -17.82 -12.74
CA VAL A 67 8.82 -17.00 -11.65
C VAL A 67 9.58 -15.81 -12.22
N GLY A 68 10.35 -16.01 -13.30
CA GLY A 68 11.09 -14.95 -13.99
C GLY A 68 10.17 -13.84 -14.49
N TRP A 69 9.08 -14.19 -15.19
CA TRP A 69 8.11 -13.22 -15.68
C TRP A 69 7.33 -12.52 -14.55
N ALA A 70 7.07 -13.20 -13.43
CA ALA A 70 6.43 -12.58 -12.27
C ALA A 70 7.35 -11.52 -11.65
N ILE A 71 8.63 -11.85 -11.42
CA ILE A 71 9.62 -10.90 -10.91
C ILE A 71 9.80 -9.73 -11.89
N PHE A 72 9.87 -10.01 -13.19
CA PHE A 72 9.98 -8.97 -14.22
C PHE A 72 8.77 -8.01 -14.19
N THR A 73 7.56 -8.55 -14.05
CA THR A 73 6.34 -7.73 -13.93
C THR A 73 6.38 -6.87 -12.68
N MET A 74 6.79 -7.42 -11.53
CA MET A 74 6.95 -6.64 -10.30
C MET A 74 8.01 -5.55 -10.46
N LEU A 75 9.11 -5.81 -11.18
CA LEU A 75 10.15 -4.81 -11.46
C LEU A 75 9.62 -3.68 -12.33
N ILE A 76 8.76 -3.95 -13.32
CA ILE A 76 8.08 -2.90 -14.11
C ILE A 76 7.24 -2.02 -13.19
N VAL A 77 6.46 -2.62 -12.28
CA VAL A 77 5.66 -1.87 -11.29
C VAL A 77 6.58 -1.04 -10.38
N CYS A 78 7.72 -1.60 -9.94
CA CYS A 78 8.72 -0.85 -9.16
C CYS A 78 9.28 0.34 -9.94
N ILE A 79 9.62 0.17 -11.23
CA ILE A 79 10.11 1.25 -12.09
C ILE A 79 9.07 2.36 -12.20
N PHE A 80 7.79 2.03 -12.38
CA PHE A 80 6.72 3.02 -12.43
C PHE A 80 6.61 3.83 -11.14
N PHE A 81 6.55 3.18 -9.98
CA PHE A 81 6.45 3.89 -8.69
C PHE A 81 7.74 4.63 -8.32
N PHE A 82 8.90 4.11 -8.71
CA PHE A 82 10.17 4.82 -8.55
C PHE A 82 10.22 6.08 -9.43
N TRP A 83 9.75 5.99 -10.68
CA TRP A 83 9.60 7.15 -11.55
C TRP A 83 8.65 8.20 -10.96
N MET A 84 7.52 7.79 -10.39
CA MET A 84 6.63 8.70 -9.66
C MET A 84 7.35 9.40 -8.50
N LEU A 85 8.11 8.64 -7.70
CA LEU A 85 8.85 9.13 -6.53
C LEU A 85 9.94 10.14 -6.92
N VAL A 86 10.65 9.96 -8.03
CA VAL A 86 11.71 10.90 -8.44
C VAL A 86 11.21 12.05 -9.31
N GLY A 87 10.06 11.87 -9.96
CA GLY A 87 9.46 12.84 -10.87
C GLY A 87 8.29 13.60 -10.24
N PRO A 88 7.03 13.29 -10.64
CA PRO A 88 5.86 14.11 -10.31
C PRO A 88 5.58 14.20 -8.80
N ALA A 89 5.78 13.12 -8.05
CA ALA A 89 5.50 13.03 -6.63
C ALA A 89 6.76 13.19 -5.76
N ASN A 90 7.79 13.89 -6.25
CA ASN A 90 9.05 14.04 -5.54
C ASN A 90 8.88 14.72 -4.17
N PRO A 91 9.08 13.99 -3.05
CA PRO A 91 8.87 14.51 -1.70
C PRO A 91 10.06 15.33 -1.18
N PHE A 92 11.18 15.35 -1.90
CA PHE A 92 12.43 15.98 -1.47
C PHE A 92 12.70 17.31 -2.17
N LYS A 93 11.65 17.95 -2.71
CA LYS A 93 11.76 19.33 -3.24
C LYS A 93 12.26 20.26 -2.13
N SER A 94 13.15 21.18 -2.49
CA SER A 94 13.73 22.14 -1.54
C SER A 94 12.80 23.33 -1.32
N PHE A 95 12.85 23.87 -0.10
CA PHE A 95 12.21 25.11 0.30
C PHE A 95 13.23 25.97 1.08
N SER A 96 13.11 27.30 0.97
CA SER A 96 13.97 28.25 1.70
C SER A 96 13.13 28.93 2.79
N PRO A 97 13.06 28.36 4.01
CA PRO A 97 12.23 28.91 5.06
C PRO A 97 12.80 30.23 5.60
N PRO A 98 11.95 31.24 5.88
CA PRO A 98 12.39 32.42 6.62
C PRO A 98 12.82 32.06 8.06
N PRO A 99 13.62 32.91 8.72
CA PRO A 99 14.00 32.68 10.13
C PRO A 99 12.78 32.49 11.02
N GLY A 100 12.77 31.44 11.84
CA GLY A 100 11.67 31.12 12.74
C GLY A 100 10.42 30.53 12.08
N PHE A 101 10.51 30.12 10.81
CA PHE A 101 9.41 29.44 10.13
C PHE A 101 8.99 28.16 10.86
N ASP A 102 7.68 28.01 11.05
CA ASP A 102 7.05 26.79 11.52
C ASP A 102 5.89 26.49 10.56
N GLY A 103 5.89 25.30 9.98
CA GLY A 103 4.85 24.89 9.04
C GLY A 103 3.49 24.77 9.72
N PRO A 104 2.40 24.59 8.94
CA PRO A 104 1.04 24.52 9.47
C PRO A 104 0.76 23.20 10.22
N GLY A 105 1.64 22.20 10.09
CA GLY A 105 1.40 20.84 10.58
C GLY A 105 0.53 20.03 9.62
N PRO A 106 0.31 18.73 9.92
CA PRO A 106 -0.54 17.90 9.09
C PRO A 106 -1.99 18.35 9.27
N ASN A 107 -2.86 17.99 8.33
CA ASN A 107 -4.30 18.28 8.43
C ASN A 107 -4.82 17.96 9.86
N PRO A 108 -5.47 18.89 10.56
CA PRO A 108 -5.93 18.68 11.94
C PRO A 108 -6.80 17.43 12.13
N LEU A 109 -7.56 17.03 11.11
CA LEU A 109 -8.35 15.79 11.14
C LEU A 109 -7.48 14.54 11.28
N LEU A 110 -6.20 14.61 10.94
CA LEU A 110 -5.27 13.48 11.01
C LEU A 110 -4.57 13.38 12.38
N GLN A 111 -4.87 14.28 13.33
CA GLN A 111 -4.17 14.38 14.61
C GLN A 111 -5.03 14.03 15.83
N ASN A 112 -6.22 13.51 15.60
CA ASN A 112 -7.26 13.38 16.63
C ASN A 112 -7.40 11.98 17.23
N HIS A 113 -7.00 10.93 16.50
CA HIS A 113 -7.16 9.57 16.96
C HIS A 113 -6.01 8.66 16.48
N PRO A 114 -5.42 7.81 17.36
CA PRO A 114 -4.25 7.00 17.02
C PRO A 114 -4.45 6.08 15.81
N LEU A 115 -5.67 5.60 15.57
CA LEU A 115 -5.97 4.76 14.40
C LEU A 115 -5.63 5.44 13.08
N MET A 116 -5.60 6.78 13.01
CA MET A 116 -5.11 7.50 11.83
C MET A 116 -3.66 7.11 11.49
N ALA A 117 -2.82 6.88 12.49
CA ALA A 117 -1.44 6.47 12.26
C ALA A 117 -1.32 5.01 11.80
N PHE A 118 -2.27 4.14 12.16
CA PHE A 118 -2.12 2.70 11.96
C PHE A 118 -2.90 2.14 10.78
N HIS A 119 -4.08 2.66 10.48
CA HIS A 119 -4.90 2.12 9.40
C HIS A 119 -4.27 2.32 7.99
N PRO A 120 -3.60 3.45 7.66
CA PRO A 120 -3.02 3.62 6.33
C PRO A 120 -1.90 2.62 6.04
N PRO A 121 -0.92 2.36 6.93
CA PRO A 121 0.04 1.28 6.71
C PRO A 121 -0.60 -0.09 6.43
N MET A 122 -1.71 -0.43 7.11
CA MET A 122 -2.45 -1.67 6.85
C MET A 122 -3.10 -1.67 5.45
N LEU A 123 -3.72 -0.56 5.07
CA LEU A 123 -4.27 -0.39 3.72
C LEU A 123 -3.17 -0.52 2.65
N TYR A 124 -2.01 0.11 2.82
CA TYR A 124 -0.90 0.05 1.86
C TYR A 124 -0.31 -1.37 1.78
N LEU A 125 -0.16 -2.08 2.90
CA LEU A 125 0.22 -3.50 2.88
C LEU A 125 -0.78 -4.34 2.07
N GLY A 126 -2.07 -4.03 2.17
CA GLY A 126 -3.12 -4.66 1.36
C GLY A 126 -3.01 -4.32 -0.13
N TYR A 127 -3.14 -3.04 -0.49
CA TYR A 127 -3.12 -2.56 -1.87
C TYR A 127 -1.87 -2.99 -2.62
N VAL A 128 -0.70 -2.72 -2.05
CA VAL A 128 0.58 -3.03 -2.69
C VAL A 128 0.78 -4.55 -2.75
N GLY A 129 0.29 -5.29 -1.74
CA GLY A 129 0.37 -6.75 -1.69
C GLY A 129 -0.32 -7.45 -2.86
N PHE A 130 -1.40 -6.88 -3.41
CA PHE A 130 -2.06 -7.41 -4.61
C PHE A 130 -1.18 -7.37 -5.88
N THR A 131 -0.05 -6.64 -5.86
CA THR A 131 0.94 -6.69 -6.95
C THR A 131 1.49 -8.09 -7.18
N VAL A 132 1.62 -8.90 -6.12
CA VAL A 132 2.17 -10.26 -6.23
C VAL A 132 1.24 -11.18 -7.04
N PRO A 133 -0.04 -11.41 -6.67
CA PRO A 133 -0.93 -12.23 -7.48
C PRO A 133 -1.14 -11.66 -8.88
N PHE A 134 -1.17 -10.33 -9.05
CA PHE A 134 -1.21 -9.70 -10.37
C PHE A 134 0.00 -10.11 -11.24
N ALA A 135 1.22 -10.02 -10.70
CA ALA A 135 2.43 -10.36 -11.43
C ALA A 135 2.48 -11.85 -11.84
N PHE A 136 2.01 -12.74 -10.97
CA PHE A 136 1.89 -14.16 -11.30
C PHE A 136 0.81 -14.44 -12.35
N ALA A 137 -0.31 -13.71 -12.34
CA ALA A 137 -1.33 -13.83 -13.38
C ALA A 137 -0.78 -13.40 -14.75
N ILE A 138 -0.07 -12.28 -14.83
CA ILE A 138 0.61 -11.82 -16.06
C ILE A 138 1.64 -12.86 -16.53
N ALA A 139 2.46 -13.38 -15.61
CA ALA A 139 3.44 -14.41 -15.94
C ALA A 139 2.80 -15.69 -16.48
N ALA A 140 1.68 -16.12 -15.90
CA ALA A 140 0.93 -17.29 -16.37
C ALA A 140 0.35 -17.08 -17.78
N LEU A 141 -0.15 -15.87 -18.08
CA LEU A 141 -0.63 -15.52 -19.42
C LEU A 141 0.50 -15.52 -20.45
N ILE A 142 1.66 -14.94 -20.12
CA ILE A 142 2.82 -14.89 -21.01
C ILE A 142 3.38 -16.29 -21.28
N THR A 143 3.42 -17.15 -20.26
CA THR A 143 4.00 -18.50 -20.37
C THR A 143 2.99 -19.56 -20.84
N GLY A 144 1.70 -19.24 -20.90
CA GLY A 144 0.62 -20.18 -21.21
C GLY A 144 0.31 -21.19 -20.08
N ARG A 145 0.90 -21.02 -18.89
CA ARG A 145 0.86 -22.01 -17.78
C ARG A 145 -0.31 -21.79 -16.82
N VAL A 146 -1.53 -21.60 -17.32
CA VAL A 146 -2.71 -21.19 -16.51
C VAL A 146 -3.16 -22.26 -15.48
N GLY A 147 -2.65 -23.50 -15.54
CA GLY A 147 -3.06 -24.62 -14.68
C GLY A 147 -1.99 -25.27 -13.78
N GLU A 148 -0.72 -24.82 -13.80
CA GLU A 148 0.42 -25.55 -13.21
C GLU A 148 0.63 -25.38 -11.68
N GLY A 149 -0.45 -25.32 -10.89
CA GLY A 149 -0.33 -25.36 -9.42
C GLY A 149 0.29 -24.12 -8.74
N TRP A 150 0.58 -23.05 -9.50
CA TRP A 150 0.98 -21.75 -8.95
C TRP A 150 -0.17 -21.04 -8.22
N LEU A 151 -1.41 -21.45 -8.48
CA LEU A 151 -2.63 -21.00 -7.78
C LEU A 151 -2.52 -21.08 -6.25
N LEU A 152 -1.84 -22.11 -5.72
CA LEU A 152 -1.61 -22.25 -4.28
C LEU A 152 -0.66 -21.18 -3.74
N ALA A 153 0.36 -20.83 -4.52
CA ALA A 153 1.30 -19.80 -4.14
C ALA A 153 0.63 -18.42 -4.17
N THR A 154 -0.08 -18.11 -5.26
CA THR A 154 -0.82 -16.83 -5.38
C THR A 154 -1.90 -16.70 -4.33
N ARG A 155 -2.64 -17.77 -4.02
CA ARG A 155 -3.65 -17.77 -2.94
C ARG A 155 -3.07 -17.30 -1.60
N ARG A 156 -1.88 -17.77 -1.22
CA ARG A 156 -1.24 -17.37 0.05
C ARG A 156 -0.90 -15.88 0.05
N TRP A 157 -0.36 -15.37 -1.06
CA TRP A 157 -0.07 -13.95 -1.21
C TRP A 157 -1.34 -13.10 -1.22
N THR A 158 -2.38 -13.55 -1.92
CA THR A 158 -3.69 -12.89 -1.92
C THR A 158 -4.32 -12.89 -0.53
N LEU A 159 -4.21 -13.96 0.26
CA LEU A 159 -4.70 -13.98 1.65
C LEU A 159 -3.96 -12.97 2.54
N ILE A 160 -2.64 -12.81 2.36
CA ILE A 160 -1.87 -11.81 3.11
C ILE A 160 -2.35 -10.40 2.74
N ALA A 161 -2.43 -10.08 1.45
CA ALA A 161 -2.89 -8.78 0.97
C ALA A 161 -4.34 -8.48 1.41
N TRP A 162 -5.24 -9.45 1.23
CA TRP A 162 -6.64 -9.35 1.64
C TRP A 162 -6.79 -9.20 3.16
N GLY A 163 -5.97 -9.91 3.96
CA GLY A 163 -5.99 -9.80 5.42
C GLY A 163 -5.57 -8.41 5.90
N PHE A 164 -4.50 -7.85 5.35
CA PHE A 164 -4.08 -6.48 5.64
C PHE A 164 -5.11 -5.45 5.18
N LEU A 165 -5.70 -5.64 3.99
CA LEU A 165 -6.75 -4.76 3.49
C LEU A 165 -7.99 -4.81 4.40
N THR A 166 -8.37 -6.00 4.87
CA THR A 166 -9.48 -6.18 5.84
C THR A 166 -9.18 -5.44 7.14
N ALA A 167 -7.99 -5.60 7.70
CA ALA A 167 -7.58 -4.88 8.91
C ALA A 167 -7.57 -3.36 8.70
N GLY A 168 -7.05 -2.89 7.56
CA GLY A 168 -7.02 -1.47 7.20
C GLY A 168 -8.42 -0.88 7.08
N ILE A 169 -9.36 -1.58 6.44
CA ILE A 169 -10.77 -1.17 6.33
C ILE A 169 -11.39 -1.09 7.73
N LEU A 170 -11.26 -2.14 8.56
CA LEU A 170 -11.83 -2.14 9.91
C LEU A 170 -11.31 -1.00 10.79
N LEU A 171 -10.00 -0.76 10.77
CA LEU A 171 -9.39 0.32 11.55
C LEU A 171 -9.77 1.70 10.99
N GLY A 172 -9.87 1.84 9.68
CA GLY A 172 -10.30 3.08 9.00
C GLY A 172 -11.75 3.43 9.31
N SER A 173 -12.66 2.46 9.21
CA SER A 173 -14.07 2.67 9.52
C SER A 173 -14.31 2.95 11.00
N TRP A 174 -13.55 2.32 11.91
CA TRP A 174 -13.60 2.67 13.33
C TRP A 174 -13.15 4.13 13.54
N TRP A 175 -11.98 4.51 12.99
CA TRP A 175 -11.50 5.89 13.07
C TRP A 175 -12.53 6.89 12.53
N SER A 176 -13.09 6.63 11.34
CA SER A 176 -14.07 7.52 10.69
C SER A 176 -15.32 7.69 11.55
N TYR A 177 -15.82 6.60 12.14
CA TYR A 177 -16.97 6.63 13.05
C TYR A 177 -16.74 7.55 14.25
N GLU A 178 -15.59 7.43 14.92
CA GLU A 178 -15.29 8.24 16.10
C GLU A 178 -15.01 9.72 15.77
N VAL A 179 -14.39 9.98 14.63
CA VAL A 179 -13.89 11.31 14.27
C VAL A 179 -14.90 12.14 13.51
N LEU A 180 -15.51 11.55 12.50
CA LEU A 180 -16.34 12.26 11.55
C LEU A 180 -17.84 12.05 11.83
N GLY A 181 -18.20 11.13 12.72
CA GLY A 181 -19.57 10.85 13.17
C GLY A 181 -20.49 10.21 12.13
N TRP A 182 -20.19 10.41 10.83
CA TRP A 182 -20.58 9.68 9.62
C TRP A 182 -22.02 9.14 9.53
N GLY A 183 -22.95 9.72 10.28
CA GLY A 183 -24.30 9.17 10.43
C GLY A 183 -24.37 7.68 10.81
N GLY A 184 -23.25 7.04 11.20
CA GLY A 184 -23.10 5.59 11.36
C GLY A 184 -21.92 4.97 10.60
N TYR A 185 -21.78 3.64 10.67
CA TYR A 185 -20.72 2.84 10.04
C TYR A 185 -20.76 2.78 8.49
N TRP A 186 -21.64 3.54 7.84
CA TRP A 186 -22.00 3.39 6.41
C TRP A 186 -22.12 4.72 5.65
N ALA A 187 -21.64 5.85 6.18
CA ALA A 187 -21.33 6.93 5.23
C ALA A 187 -20.18 6.44 4.33
N TRP A 188 -20.13 6.94 3.10
CA TRP A 188 -19.22 6.43 2.06
C TRP A 188 -18.25 7.52 1.62
N ASP A 189 -16.94 7.38 1.89
CA ASP A 189 -15.92 8.32 1.38
C ASP A 189 -15.19 7.67 0.22
N PRO A 190 -14.55 8.48 -0.65
CA PRO A 190 -13.77 7.95 -1.75
C PRO A 190 -12.66 6.97 -1.33
N VAL A 191 -12.08 7.10 -0.12
CA VAL A 191 -11.00 6.23 0.38
C VAL A 191 -11.56 4.87 0.80
N GLU A 192 -12.67 4.83 1.53
CA GLU A 192 -13.36 3.58 1.88
C GLU A 192 -13.84 2.85 0.62
N ASN A 193 -14.46 3.56 -0.33
CA ASN A 193 -14.85 2.98 -1.63
C ASN A 193 -13.67 2.42 -2.41
N ALA A 194 -12.55 3.16 -2.48
CA ALA A 194 -11.35 2.71 -3.17
C ALA A 194 -10.77 1.44 -2.54
N SER A 195 -10.89 1.27 -1.21
CA SER A 195 -10.41 0.09 -0.50
C SER A 195 -11.33 -1.12 -0.62
N LEU A 196 -12.64 -0.89 -0.74
CA LEU A 196 -13.64 -1.94 -0.81
C LEU A 196 -13.58 -2.70 -2.16
N MET A 197 -13.30 -2.02 -3.26
CA MET A 197 -13.26 -2.64 -4.59
C MET A 197 -12.22 -3.77 -4.73
N PRO A 198 -10.93 -3.57 -4.37
CA PRO A 198 -9.96 -4.66 -4.35
C PRO A 198 -10.27 -5.70 -3.27
N TRP A 199 -10.94 -5.32 -2.17
CA TRP A 199 -11.36 -6.27 -1.15
C TRP A 199 -12.44 -7.24 -1.67
N LEU A 200 -13.46 -6.73 -2.37
CA LEU A 200 -14.53 -7.55 -2.96
C LEU A 200 -13.99 -8.48 -4.04
N THR A 201 -13.17 -7.95 -4.95
CA THR A 201 -12.56 -8.75 -6.03
C THR A 201 -11.59 -9.79 -5.47
N GLY A 202 -10.78 -9.44 -4.47
CA GLY A 202 -9.94 -10.38 -3.74
C GLY A 202 -10.74 -11.46 -3.02
N THR A 203 -11.88 -11.10 -2.42
CA THR A 203 -12.80 -12.06 -1.78
C THR A 203 -13.36 -13.05 -2.80
N ALA A 204 -13.84 -12.56 -3.95
CA ALA A 204 -14.34 -13.40 -5.03
C ALA A 204 -13.23 -14.36 -5.53
N TYR A 205 -12.02 -13.85 -5.79
CA TYR A 205 -10.88 -14.66 -6.20
C TYR A 205 -10.55 -15.77 -5.18
N LEU A 206 -10.49 -15.45 -3.89
CA LEU A 206 -10.18 -16.43 -2.84
C LEU A 206 -11.21 -17.56 -2.78
N HIS A 207 -12.49 -17.25 -2.98
CA HIS A 207 -13.55 -18.26 -3.06
C HIS A 207 -13.41 -19.10 -4.33
N SER A 208 -13.17 -18.49 -5.49
CA SER A 208 -12.99 -19.20 -6.76
C SER A 208 -11.82 -20.18 -6.73
N VAL A 209 -10.66 -19.75 -6.22
CA VAL A 209 -9.47 -20.63 -6.12
C VAL A 209 -9.71 -21.79 -5.16
N LEU A 210 -10.43 -21.57 -4.05
CA LEU A 210 -10.76 -22.65 -3.12
C LEU A 210 -11.69 -23.69 -3.75
N VAL A 211 -12.68 -23.24 -4.53
CA VAL A 211 -13.59 -24.12 -5.28
C VAL A 211 -12.83 -24.88 -6.36
N GLN A 212 -11.92 -24.23 -7.07
CA GLN A 212 -11.06 -24.85 -8.08
C GLN A 212 -10.17 -25.93 -7.47
N GLU A 213 -9.55 -25.66 -6.32
CA GLU A 213 -8.70 -26.60 -5.59
C GLU A 213 -9.48 -27.83 -5.13
N ARG A 214 -10.69 -27.64 -4.60
CA ARG A 214 -11.49 -28.73 -4.01
C ARG A 214 -12.32 -29.52 -5.02
N ARG A 215 -12.80 -28.88 -6.08
CA ARG A 215 -13.81 -29.44 -7.00
C ARG A 215 -13.39 -29.43 -8.47
N GLY A 216 -12.26 -28.81 -8.82
CA GLY A 216 -11.80 -28.69 -10.21
C GLY A 216 -12.66 -27.79 -11.10
N MET A 217 -13.64 -27.08 -10.52
CA MET A 217 -14.57 -26.16 -11.18
C MET A 217 -13.99 -24.74 -11.25
N LEU A 218 -14.62 -23.83 -11.99
CA LEU A 218 -14.23 -22.40 -12.09
C LEU A 218 -12.80 -22.15 -12.63
N ARG A 219 -12.23 -23.05 -13.44
CA ARG A 219 -10.88 -22.88 -14.02
C ARG A 219 -10.70 -21.66 -14.93
N VAL A 220 -11.80 -21.11 -15.43
CA VAL A 220 -11.85 -19.94 -16.32
C VAL A 220 -11.92 -18.63 -15.52
N TRP A 221 -12.21 -18.72 -14.22
CA TRP A 221 -12.46 -17.59 -13.31
C TRP A 221 -11.24 -17.23 -12.46
#